data_AF-A0A241WGT8-F1
#
_entry.id   AF-A0A241WGT8-F1
#
_cell.length_a   1.000
_cell.length_b   1.000
_cell.length_c   1.000
_cell.angle_alpha   90.00
_cell.angle_beta   90.00
_cell.angle_gamma   90.00
#
_symmetry.space_group_name_H-M   'P 1'
#
loop_
_entity.id
_entity.type
_entity.pdbx_description
1 polymer ?
#
loop_
_entity_poly.entity_id
_entity_poly.type
_entity_poly.pdbx_seq_one_letter_code
_entity_poly.pdbx_strand_id
1 'polypeptide(L)' 'MSHMCVDAAVRAAADFGYKVKVIHDACATLDLEFNGIKVPAGHVHATLMAAFEFAYAQVISTEDYIG' A
#
# COMPACT_ATOMS: atom_id res chain seq x y z
N MET A 1 -3.57 -6.40 5.13
CA MET A 1 -4.27 -5.15 4.74
C MET A 1 -3.25 -4.11 4.30
N SER A 2 -3.61 -3.23 3.37
CA SER A 2 -2.72 -2.18 2.84
C SER A 2 -2.07 -1.34 3.95
N HIS A 3 -2.83 -0.93 4.97
CA HIS A 3 -2.34 -0.10 6.08
C HIS A 3 -1.58 -0.84 7.19
N MET A 4 -1.45 -2.17 7.10
CA MET A 4 -0.92 -2.98 8.21
C MET A 4 0.20 -3.89 7.71
N CYS A 5 -0.08 -5.18 7.47
CA CYS A 5 0.95 -6.14 7.08
C CYS A 5 1.62 -5.80 5.73
N VAL A 6 0.87 -5.19 4.79
CA VAL A 6 1.44 -4.79 3.49
C VAL A 6 2.39 -3.61 3.66
N ASP A 7 1.99 -2.57 4.40
CA ASP A 7 2.87 -1.43 4.74
C ASP A 7 4.15 -1.88 5.45
N ALA A 8 4.02 -2.72 6.48
CA ALA A 8 5.17 -3.24 7.22
C ALA A 8 6.14 -4.02 6.32
N ALA A 9 5.61 -4.93 5.49
CA ALA A 9 6.45 -5.75 4.61
C ALA A 9 7.10 -4.93 3.48
N VAL A 10 6.37 -3.99 2.86
CA VAL A 10 6.88 -3.14 1.78
C VAL A 10 8.04 -2.29 2.28
N ARG A 11 7.87 -1.62 3.43
CA ARG A 11 8.91 -0.78 4.02
C ARG A 11 10.13 -1.60 4.42
N ALA A 12 9.93 -2.71 5.13
CA ALA A 12 11.02 -3.58 5.53
C ALA A 12 11.78 -4.15 4.32
N ALA A 13 11.07 -4.58 3.27
CA ALA A 13 11.71 -5.09 2.07
C ALA A 13 12.55 -4.01 1.36
N ALA A 14 12.04 -2.78 1.26
CA ALA A 14 12.80 -1.67 0.71
C ALA A 14 14.04 -1.34 1.57
N ASP A 15 13.90 -1.32 2.90
CA ASP A 15 15.01 -1.06 3.83
C ASP A 15 16.11 -2.14 3.74
N PHE A 16 15.73 -3.39 3.45
CA PHE A 16 16.68 -4.47 3.15
C PHE A 16 17.27 -4.42 1.73
N GLY A 17 16.87 -3.45 0.90
CA GLY A 17 17.41 -3.24 -0.44
C GLY A 17 16.74 -4.07 -1.55
N TYR A 18 15.59 -4.69 -1.28
CA TYR A 18 14.83 -5.38 -2.33
C TYR A 18 14.13 -4.39 -3.27
N LYS A 19 14.04 -4.75 -4.55
CA LYS A 19 13.19 -4.03 -5.51
C LYS A 19 11.74 -4.46 -5.30
N VAL A 20 10.95 -3.61 -4.65
CA VAL A 20 9.57 -3.91 -4.30
C VAL A 20 8.61 -3.50 -5.42
N LYS A 21 7.67 -4.39 -5.74
CA LYS A 21 6.47 -4.08 -6.54
C LYS A 21 5.24 -4.30 -5.68
N VAL A 22 4.30 -3.37 -5.71
CA VAL A 22 2.99 -3.50 -5.05
C VAL A 22 1.92 -3.53 -6.12
N ILE A 23 1.14 -4.61 -6.14
CA ILE A 23 0.00 -4.78 -7.04
C ILE A 23 -1.22 -4.18 -6.33
N HIS A 24 -1.56 -2.94 -6.63
CA HIS A 24 -2.44 -2.14 -5.77
C HIS A 24 -3.88 -2.67 -5.72
N ASP A 25 -4.41 -3.10 -6.86
CA ASP A 25 -5.75 -3.67 -7.03
C ASP A 25 -5.88 -5.11 -6.50
N ALA A 26 -4.76 -5.75 -6.17
CA ALA A 26 -4.71 -7.02 -5.45
C ALA A 26 -4.60 -6.83 -3.91
N CYS A 27 -4.61 -5.60 -3.41
CA CYS A 27 -4.50 -5.28 -1.98
C CYS A 27 -5.82 -4.71 -1.42
N ALA A 28 -6.13 -5.01 -0.15
CA ALA A 28 -7.35 -4.54 0.51
C ALA A 28 -7.09 -3.90 1.88
N THR A 29 -8.01 -3.03 2.30
CA THR A 29 -8.03 -2.37 3.62
C THR A 29 -9.48 -2.22 4.11
N LEU A 30 -9.66 -1.61 5.28
CA LEU A 30 -10.97 -1.29 5.87
C LEU A 30 -10.99 0.16 6.38
N ASP A 31 -12.17 0.64 6.76
CA ASP A 31 -12.37 1.95 7.38
C ASP A 31 -11.64 2.03 8.73
N LEU A 32 -10.90 3.11 8.95
CA LEU A 32 -10.19 3.35 10.19
C LEU A 32 -10.77 4.55 10.95
N GLU A 33 -10.47 4.66 12.24
CA GLU A 33 -10.80 5.81 13.04
C GLU A 33 -9.61 6.21 13.93
N PHE A 34 -9.31 7.51 13.99
CA PHE A 34 -8.32 8.04 14.92
C PHE A 34 -8.79 9.40 15.45
N ASN A 35 -8.83 9.55 16.78
CA ASN A 35 -9.26 10.79 17.44
C ASN A 35 -10.63 11.30 16.96
N GLY A 36 -11.59 10.38 16.77
CA GLY A 36 -12.94 10.69 16.26
C GLY A 36 -13.02 10.99 14.76
N ILE A 37 -11.90 10.96 14.03
CA ILE A 37 -11.85 11.14 12.58
C ILE A 37 -11.98 9.79 11.91
N LYS A 38 -13.09 9.59 11.19
CA LYS A 38 -13.28 8.41 10.34
C LYS A 38 -12.53 8.58 9.03
N VAL A 39 -11.78 7.56 8.64
CA VAL A 39 -11.00 7.50 7.41
C VAL A 39 -11.54 6.35 6.57
N PRO A 40 -12.30 6.63 5.49
CA PRO A 40 -12.84 5.59 4.62
C PRO A 40 -11.73 4.74 4.01
N ALA A 41 -12.00 3.45 3.81
CA ALA A 41 -11.06 2.46 3.30
C ALA A 41 -10.37 2.92 2.01
N GLY A 42 -11.10 3.56 1.10
CA GLY A 42 -10.53 4.12 -0.14
C GLY A 42 -9.43 5.15 0.12
N HIS A 43 -9.62 6.05 1.10
CA HIS A 43 -8.61 7.04 1.47
C HIS A 43 -7.42 6.41 2.19
N VAL A 44 -7.66 5.43 3.07
CA VAL A 44 -6.59 4.66 3.72
C VAL A 44 -5.73 3.99 2.64
N HIS A 45 -6.35 3.26 1.72
CA HIS A 45 -5.66 2.56 0.64
C HIS A 45 -4.87 3.52 -0.25
N ALA A 46 -5.51 4.57 -0.76
CA ALA A 46 -4.88 5.54 -1.65
C ALA A 46 -3.70 6.26 -0.99
N THR A 47 -3.81 6.61 0.30
CA THR A 47 -2.72 7.24 1.05
C THR A 47 -1.49 6.34 1.12
N LEU A 48 -1.68 5.04 1.41
CA LEU A 48 -0.58 4.09 1.46
C LEU A 48 0.04 3.83 0.08
N MET A 49 -0.78 3.66 -0.96
CA MET A 49 -0.27 3.47 -2.33
C MET A 49 0.57 4.67 -2.79
N ALA A 50 0.11 5.90 -2.54
CA ALA A 50 0.88 7.11 -2.86
C ALA A 50 2.22 7.18 -2.10
N ALA A 51 2.23 6.79 -0.81
CA ALA A 51 3.45 6.76 -0.02
C ALA A 51 4.43 5.68 -0.51
N PHE A 52 3.92 4.51 -0.93
CA PHE A 52 4.75 3.45 -1.50
C PHE A 52 5.36 3.86 -2.84
N GLU A 53 4.57 4.41 -3.75
CA GLU A 53 5.01 4.84 -5.07
C GLU A 53 6.11 5.90 -5.00
N PHE A 54 6.01 6.81 -4.04
CA PHE A 54 6.98 7.88 -3.86
C PHE A 54 8.37 7.39 -3.41
N ALA A 55 8.43 6.45 -2.46
CA ALA A 55 9.68 6.16 -1.75
C ALA A 55 10.05 4.68 -1.57
N TYR A 56 9.12 3.73 -1.74
CA TYR A 56 9.33 2.35 -1.29
C TYR A 56 9.14 1.28 -2.37
N ALA A 57 8.27 1.49 -3.36
CA ALA A 57 7.92 0.45 -4.31
C ALA A 57 7.44 1.01 -5.66
N GLN A 58 7.54 0.20 -6.70
CA GLN A 58 6.77 0.43 -7.93
C GLN A 58 5.33 -0.05 -7.69
N VAL A 59 4.36 0.87 -7.78
CA VAL A 59 2.94 0.54 -7.60
C VAL A 59 2.29 0.35 -8.97
N ILE A 60 1.72 -0.82 -9.24
CA ILE A 60 1.19 -1.21 -10.56
C ILE A 60 -0.13 -1.97 -10.43
N SER A 61 -0.90 -2.03 -11.51
CA SER A 61 -2.12 -2.84 -11.57
C SER A 61 -1.82 -4.33 -11.74
N THR A 62 -2.80 -5.18 -11.47
CA THR A 62 -2.70 -6.63 -11.72
C THR A 62 -2.52 -6.89 -13.21
N GLU A 63 -3.25 -6.15 -14.06
CA GLU A 63 -3.14 -6.21 -15.53
C GLU A 63 -1.71 -5.92 -15.99
N ASP A 64 -1.12 -4.79 -15.58
CA ASP A 64 0.27 -4.43 -15.93
C ASP A 64 1.30 -5.45 -15.43
N TYR A 65 0.97 -6.18 -14.35
CA TYR A 65 1.84 -7.22 -13.80
C TYR A 65 1.78 -8.53 -14.59
N ILE A 66 0.60 -8.92 -15.09
CA ILE A 66 0.39 -10.24 -15.74
C ILE A 66 0.40 -10.19 -17.28
N GLY A 67 0.06 -9.05 -17.90
CA GLY A 67 -0.05 -8.89 -19.36
C GLY A 67 -1.48 -8.78 -19.85
#